data_AF-A0A7I8J3B0-F1
#
_entry.id   AF-A0A7I8J3B0-F1
#
_cell.length_a   1.000
_cell.length_b   1.000
_cell.length_c   1.000
_cell.angle_alpha   90.00
_cell.angle_beta   90.00
_cell.angle_gamma   90.00
#
_symmetry.space_group_name_H-M   'P 1'
#
loop_
_entity.id
_entity.type
_entity.pdbx_description
1 polymer ?
#
loop_
_entity_poly.entity_id
_entity_poly.type
_entity_poly.pdbx_seq_one_letter_code
_entity_poly.pdbx_strand_id
1 'polypeptide(L)'
;METHFGVDVVTPPEQIGALYDSIFEQFDCDGNGTVDRDEFRSELRKMMLAIADGLGSSPIQIAVDDGDGKSFLKEAADLEAAKIAAAISPP
;
A
#
# COMPACT_ATOMS: atom_id res chain seq x y z
N MET A 1 11.89 -11.79 18.53
CA MET A 1 11.81 -10.56 17.74
C MET A 1 10.34 -10.27 17.54
N GLU A 2 9.79 -9.36 18.35
CA GLU A 2 8.40 -8.92 18.21
C GLU A 2 8.31 -7.99 16.99
N THR A 3 7.85 -8.52 15.86
CA THR A 3 7.47 -7.74 14.69
C THR A 3 6.09 -7.15 14.96
N HIS A 4 6.07 -5.93 15.48
CA HIS A 4 4.86 -5.15 15.71
C HIS A 4 4.32 -4.63 14.36
N PHE A 5 3.69 -5.52 13.59
CA PHE A 5 2.92 -5.19 12.40
C PHE A 5 1.64 -4.48 12.83
N GLY A 6 1.64 -3.15 12.71
CA GLY A 6 0.45 -2.34 12.95
C GLY A 6 0.07 -2.30 14.41
N VAL A 7 0.47 -1.23 15.10
CA VAL A 7 -0.11 -0.92 16.40
C VAL A 7 -1.63 -0.83 16.19
N ASP A 8 -2.41 -1.63 16.90
CA ASP A 8 -3.82 -1.30 17.13
C ASP A 8 -3.78 -0.13 18.12
N VAL A 9 -3.40 1.05 17.62
CA VAL A 9 -3.57 2.27 18.38
C VAL A 9 -5.07 2.51 18.33
N VAL A 10 -5.73 2.19 19.44
CA VAL A 10 -7.08 2.68 19.70
C VAL A 10 -6.97 4.19 19.83
N THR A 11 -6.93 4.87 18.70
CA THR A 11 -7.00 6.32 18.63
C THR A 11 -8.41 6.70 19.10
N PRO A 12 -8.58 7.66 20.03
CA PRO A 12 -9.90 8.09 20.47
C PRO A 12 -10.78 8.47 19.26
N PRO A 13 -12.09 8.14 19.25
CA PRO A 13 -12.96 8.33 18.09
C PRO A 13 -13.02 9.80 17.60
N GLU A 14 -12.87 10.74 18.51
CA GLU A 14 -12.67 12.17 18.28
C GLU A 14 -11.45 12.49 17.39
N GLN A 15 -10.32 11.85 17.65
CA GLN A 15 -9.06 12.07 16.92
C GLN A 15 -9.05 11.34 15.58
N ILE A 16 -9.83 10.27 15.46
CA ILE A 16 -10.04 9.54 14.20
C ILE A 16 -10.78 10.42 13.19
N GLY A 17 -11.82 11.16 13.62
CA GLY A 17 -12.55 12.08 12.75
C GLY A 17 -11.65 13.16 12.16
N ALA A 18 -10.94 13.89 13.02
CA ALA A 18 -10.03 14.94 12.58
C ALA A 18 -8.89 14.42 11.67
N LEU A 19 -8.42 13.19 11.90
CA LEU A 19 -7.43 12.54 11.03
C LEU A 19 -8.02 12.25 9.64
N TYR A 20 -9.23 11.70 9.58
CA TYR A 20 -9.89 11.44 8.30
C TYR A 20 -10.21 12.73 7.55
N ASP A 21 -10.70 13.77 8.25
CA ASP A 21 -10.99 15.07 7.65
C ASP A 21 -9.73 15.67 7.03
N SER A 22 -8.60 15.67 7.77
CA SER A 22 -7.33 16.18 7.26
C SER A 22 -6.79 15.38 6.07
N ILE A 23 -6.98 14.06 6.05
CA ILE A 23 -6.59 13.22 4.90
C ILE A 23 -7.49 13.51 3.71
N PHE A 24 -8.80 13.65 3.94
CA PHE A 24 -9.77 13.92 2.89
C PHE A 24 -9.52 15.28 2.23
N GLU A 25 -9.30 16.33 3.01
CA GLU A 25 -8.91 17.66 2.53
C GLU A 25 -7.62 17.64 1.69
N GLN A 26 -6.74 16.67 1.93
CA GLN A 26 -5.52 16.50 1.14
C GLN A 26 -5.79 15.86 -0.23
N PHE A 27 -6.86 15.07 -0.34
CA PHE A 27 -7.27 14.41 -1.58
C PHE A 27 -8.22 15.28 -2.42
N ASP A 28 -9.16 15.98 -1.80
CA ASP A 28 -10.10 16.91 -2.43
C ASP A 28 -9.37 18.21 -2.83
N CYS A 29 -8.75 18.20 -4.01
CA CYS A 29 -7.86 19.25 -4.47
C CYS A 29 -8.62 20.50 -4.93
N ASP A 30 -9.85 20.31 -5.41
CA ASP A 30 -10.72 21.41 -5.85
C ASP A 30 -11.65 21.93 -4.74
N GLY A 31 -11.73 21.24 -3.60
CA GLY A 31 -12.50 21.63 -2.43
C GLY A 31 -14.02 21.48 -2.62
N ASN A 32 -14.45 20.57 -3.50
CA ASN A 32 -15.85 20.35 -3.82
C ASN A 32 -16.57 19.45 -2.79
N GLY A 33 -15.86 18.93 -1.80
CA GLY A 33 -16.35 18.02 -0.77
C GLY A 33 -16.43 16.55 -1.21
N THR A 34 -15.85 16.21 -2.36
CA THR A 34 -15.77 14.85 -2.90
C THR A 34 -14.36 14.58 -3.42
N VAL A 35 -13.99 13.30 -3.55
CA VAL A 35 -12.73 12.91 -4.17
C VAL A 35 -13.05 12.18 -5.46
N ASP A 36 -12.70 12.78 -6.58
CA ASP A 36 -12.87 12.17 -7.88
C ASP A 36 -11.74 11.18 -8.22
N ARG A 37 -11.90 10.48 -9.34
CA ARG A 37 -10.95 9.44 -9.78
C ARG A 37 -9.56 10.02 -10.09
N ASP A 38 -9.50 11.19 -10.71
CA ASP A 38 -8.27 11.84 -11.10
C ASP A 38 -7.52 12.39 -9.88
N GLU A 39 -8.24 12.98 -8.93
CA GLU A 39 -7.72 13.41 -7.62
C GLU A 39 -7.15 12.24 -6.83
N PHE A 40 -7.93 11.18 -6.62
CA PHE A 40 -7.48 9.97 -5.92
C PHE A 40 -6.22 9.38 -6.56
N ARG A 41 -6.23 9.26 -7.89
CA ARG A 41 -5.11 8.71 -8.65
C ARG A 41 -3.87 9.60 -8.55
N SER A 42 -4.03 10.91 -8.52
CA SER A 42 -2.93 11.87 -8.40
C SER A 42 -2.28 11.77 -7.02
N GLU A 43 -3.07 11.90 -5.95
CA GLU A 43 -2.53 11.88 -4.59
C GLU A 43 -1.96 10.52 -4.20
N LEU A 44 -2.62 9.43 -4.58
CA LEU A 44 -2.10 8.09 -4.33
C LEU A 44 -0.74 7.87 -5.02
N ARG A 45 -0.55 8.40 -6.24
CA ARG A 45 0.75 8.32 -6.92
C ARG A 45 1.83 9.11 -6.20
N LYS A 46 1.53 10.31 -5.72
CA LYS A 46 2.49 11.12 -4.95
C LYS A 46 2.91 10.39 -3.67
N MET A 47 1.95 9.83 -2.94
CA MET A 47 2.22 9.05 -1.74
C MET A 47 3.10 7.83 -2.03
N MET A 48 2.76 7.06 -3.07
CA MET A 48 3.57 5.89 -3.47
C MET A 48 4.98 6.27 -3.92
N LEU A 49 5.15 7.41 -4.60
CA LEU A 49 6.45 7.89 -5.00
C LEU A 49 7.29 8.34 -3.78
N ALA A 50 6.68 9.02 -2.81
CA ALA A 50 7.35 9.39 -1.57
C ALA A 50 7.78 8.15 -0.76
N ILE A 51 6.95 7.11 -0.74
CA ILE A 51 7.30 5.81 -0.14
C ILE A 51 8.48 5.18 -0.88
N ALA A 52 8.46 5.17 -2.22
CA ALA A 52 9.55 4.63 -3.03
C ALA A 52 10.88 5.38 -2.81
N ASP A 53 10.82 6.72 -2.70
CA ASP A 53 11.99 7.56 -2.38
C ASP A 53 12.55 7.23 -0.98
N GLY A 54 11.67 7.14 0.03
CA GLY A 54 12.07 6.81 1.40
C GLY A 54 12.61 5.38 1.57
N LEU A 55 12.16 4.43 0.75
CA LEU A 55 12.66 3.05 0.76
C LEU A 55 14.01 2.90 0.03
N GLY A 56 14.27 3.74 -0.97
CA GLY A 56 15.46 3.65 -1.81
C GLY A 56 15.58 2.27 -2.49
N SER A 57 16.66 1.54 -2.19
CA SER A 57 16.88 0.16 -2.69
C SER A 57 16.38 -0.93 -1.73
N SER A 58 15.66 -0.55 -0.66
CA SER A 58 15.18 -1.50 0.34
C SER A 58 13.95 -2.25 -0.18
N PRO A 59 13.93 -3.58 -0.11
CA PRO A 59 12.78 -4.37 -0.56
C PRO A 59 11.57 -4.20 0.38
N ILE A 60 10.36 -4.17 -0.20
CA ILE A 60 9.11 -4.25 0.57
C ILE A 60 8.81 -5.71 0.88
N GLN A 61 8.56 -6.02 2.15
CA GLN A 61 8.11 -7.35 2.59
C GLN A 61 6.61 -7.32 2.88
N ILE A 62 5.85 -8.20 2.23
CA ILE A 62 4.40 -8.33 2.42
C ILE A 62 4.14 -9.66 3.11
N ALA A 63 3.54 -9.62 4.31
CA ALA A 63 3.05 -10.81 4.98
C ALA A 63 1.68 -11.18 4.42
N VAL A 64 1.52 -12.45 4.08
CA VAL A 64 0.29 -12.98 3.49
C VAL A 64 -0.25 -14.05 4.43
N ASP A 65 -1.49 -13.86 4.89
CA ASP A 65 -2.20 -14.87 5.65
C ASP A 65 -2.77 -15.93 4.68
N ASP A 66 -2.41 -17.19 4.92
CA ASP A 66 -2.81 -18.34 4.10
C ASP A 66 -3.97 -19.13 4.77
N GLY A 67 -4.79 -18.48 5.60
CA GLY A 67 -5.79 -19.13 6.46
C GLY A 67 -6.73 -20.12 5.76
N ASP A 68 -6.99 -19.94 4.47
CA ASP A 68 -7.85 -20.81 3.64
C ASP A 68 -7.12 -21.47 2.46
N GLY A 69 -5.79 -21.44 2.45
CA GLY A 69 -4.94 -22.11 1.45
C GLY A 69 -4.93 -21.46 0.06
N LYS A 70 -5.54 -20.29 -0.13
CA LYS A 70 -5.51 -19.52 -1.39
C LYS A 70 -5.27 -18.04 -1.12
N SER A 71 -4.03 -17.61 -1.33
CA SER A 71 -3.70 -16.19 -1.40
C SER A 71 -3.35 -15.80 -2.83
N PHE A 72 -4.17 -14.93 -3.41
CA PHE A 72 -3.95 -14.38 -4.74
C PHE A 72 -2.63 -13.62 -4.86
N LEU A 73 -2.18 -12.97 -3.77
CA LEU A 73 -0.90 -12.26 -3.76
C LEU A 73 0.27 -13.23 -3.82
N LYS A 74 0.17 -14.36 -3.12
CA LYS A 74 1.17 -15.42 -3.18
C LYS A 74 1.22 -16.06 -4.56
N GLU A 75 0.06 -16.41 -5.13
CA GLU A 75 -0.03 -16.96 -6.49
C GLU A 75 0.54 -16.00 -7.54
N ALA A 76 0.25 -14.71 -7.44
CA ALA A 76 0.79 -13.70 -8.34
C ALA A 76 2.31 -13.55 -8.19
N ALA A 77 2.84 -13.57 -6.97
CA ALA A 77 4.27 -13.49 -6.70
C ALA A 77 5.01 -14.71 -7.26
N ASP A 78 4.49 -15.91 -7.03
CA ASP A 78 5.07 -17.17 -7.54
C ASP A 78 5.08 -17.20 -9.07
N LEU A 79 3.98 -16.77 -9.70
CA LEU A 79 3.88 -16.67 -11.15
C LEU A 79 4.93 -15.71 -11.73
N GLU A 80 5.09 -14.53 -11.12
CA GLU A 80 6.04 -13.54 -11.62
C GLU A 80 7.49 -13.98 -11.39
N ALA A 81 7.78 -14.59 -10.24
CA ALA A 81 9.09 -15.20 -9.96
C ALA A 81 9.44 -16.29 -10.99
N ALA A 82 8.47 -17.13 -11.38
CA ALA A 82 8.67 -18.16 -12.39
C ALA A 82 8.96 -17.58 -13.78
N LYS A 83 8.27 -16.50 -14.18
CA LYS A 83 8.55 -15.81 -15.46
C LYS A 83 9.95 -15.20 -15.48
N ILE A 84 10.34 -14.56 -14.38
CA ILE A 84 11.66 -13.96 -14.24
C ILE A 84 12.74 -15.05 -14.32
N ALA A 85 12.58 -16.16 -13.61
CA ALA A 85 13.52 -17.28 -13.67
C ALA A 85 13.66 -17.86 -15.09
N ALA A 86 12.54 -18.00 -15.81
CA ALA A 86 12.54 -18.47 -17.20
C ALA A 86 13.24 -17.48 -18.16
N ALA A 87 13.14 -16.17 -17.91
CA ALA A 87 13.78 -15.14 -18.73
C ALA A 87 15.30 -15.02 -18.51
N ILE A 88 15.81 -15.48 -17.36
CA ILE A 88 17.23 -15.38 -16.99
C ILE A 88 18.00 -16.68 -17.29
N SER A 89 17.31 -17.79 -17.61
CA SER A 89 17.97 -19.03 -18.04
C SER A 89 18.53 -18.88 -19.47
N PRO A 90 19.86 -19.00 -19.69
CA PRO A 90 20.40 -19.07 -21.05
C PRO A 90 20.03 -20.42 -21.72
N PRO A 91 20.05 -20.49 -23.08
CA PRO A 91 19.79 -21.71 -23.83
C PRO A 91 20.86 -22.79 -23.64
#